data_AF-A0A9E4WYN8-F1
#
_entry.id   AF-A0A9E4WYN8-F1
#
_cell.length_a   1.000
_cell.length_b   1.000
_cell.length_c   1.000
_cell.angle_alpha   90.00
_cell.angle_beta   90.00
_cell.angle_gamma   90.00
#
_symmetry.space_group_name_H-M   'P 1'
#
loop_
_entity.id
_entity.type
_entity.pdbx_description
1 polymer ?
#
loop_
_entity_poly.entity_id
_entity_poly.type
_entity_poly.pdbx_seq_one_letter_code
_entity_poly.pdbx_strand_id
1 'polypeptide(L)'
;PSMSGVIAVAMGGALTLYLFWEWAKAAGKADRWFQWSAALTIVVTNLVAFRSATTNYVVLLPALCLIFSVLTDRWRAKGNVVVLLAMVALLFGLWGLFLTTIEGNVESPLMYLPVPILTLLGLWWARWWAIRAIRLSQ
;
A
#
# COMPACT_ATOMS: atom_id res chain seq x y z
N PRO A 1 -18.43 -23.06 0.67
CA PRO A 1 -17.31 -22.10 0.58
C PRO A 1 -15.97 -22.78 0.91
N SER A 2 -14.93 -22.62 0.09
CA SER A 2 -13.59 -23.09 0.42
C SER A 2 -13.03 -22.29 1.62
N MET A 3 -12.14 -22.90 2.42
CA MET A 3 -11.48 -22.23 3.55
C MET A 3 -10.81 -20.92 3.11
N SER A 4 -10.20 -20.91 1.92
CA SER A 4 -9.58 -19.73 1.31
C SER A 4 -10.59 -18.61 0.99
N GLY A 5 -11.80 -18.96 0.54
CA GLY A 5 -12.85 -17.98 0.25
C GLY A 5 -13.38 -17.30 1.51
N VAL A 6 -13.55 -18.05 2.60
CA VAL A 6 -13.99 -17.48 3.89
C VAL A 6 -12.95 -16.51 4.43
N ILE A 7 -11.66 -16.87 4.37
CA ILE A 7 -10.56 -16.01 4.81
C ILE A 7 -10.51 -14.72 3.99
N ALA A 8 -10.63 -14.81 2.66
CA ALA A 8 -10.61 -13.64 1.79
C ALA A 8 -11.74 -12.65 2.11
N VAL A 9 -12.97 -13.16 2.30
CA VAL A 9 -14.13 -12.33 2.67
C VAL A 9 -13.95 -11.70 4.04
N ALA A 10 -13.49 -12.47 5.03
CA ALA A 10 -13.25 -11.96 6.38
C ALA A 10 -12.17 -10.86 6.39
N MET A 11 -11.05 -11.08 5.69
CA MET A 11 -9.99 -10.08 5.55
C MET A 11 -10.47 -8.83 4.82
N GLY A 12 -11.20 -9.00 3.70
CA GLY A 12 -11.75 -7.88 2.94
C GLY A 12 -12.75 -7.06 3.76
N GLY A 13 -13.62 -7.72 4.51
CA GLY A 13 -14.55 -7.08 5.45
C GLY A 13 -13.82 -6.32 6.55
N ALA A 14 -12.81 -6.92 7.18
CA ALA A 14 -12.02 -6.27 8.22
C ALA A 14 -11.27 -5.03 7.70
N LEU A 15 -10.64 -5.11 6.52
CA LEU A 15 -9.97 -3.97 5.90
C LEU A 15 -10.95 -2.84 5.54
N THR A 16 -12.15 -3.20 5.10
CA THR A 16 -13.21 -2.23 4.77
C THR A 16 -13.73 -1.53 6.03
N LEU A 17 -13.98 -2.26 7.10
CA LEU A 17 -14.37 -1.68 8.40
C LEU A 17 -13.25 -0.78 8.96
N TYR A 18 -12.00 -1.22 8.84
CA TYR A 18 -10.84 -0.41 9.20
C TYR A 18 -10.81 0.91 8.42
N LEU A 19 -11.10 0.87 7.13
CA LEU A 19 -11.14 2.06 6.28
C LEU A 19 -12.21 3.06 6.71
N PHE A 20 -13.44 2.58 6.98
CA PHE A 20 -14.52 3.44 7.49
C PHE A 20 -14.15 4.11 8.82
N TRP A 21 -13.47 3.38 9.70
CA TRP A 21 -12.97 3.93 10.95
C TRP A 21 -11.91 5.02 10.74
N GLU A 22 -10.99 4.83 9.79
CA GLU A 22 -9.99 5.86 9.46
C GLU A 22 -10.61 7.09 8.80
N TRP A 23 -11.65 6.93 7.99
CA TRP A 23 -12.41 8.07 7.45
C TRP A 23 -13.07 8.88 8.56
N ALA A 24 -13.72 8.24 9.52
CA ALA A 24 -14.29 8.91 10.68
C ALA A 24 -13.24 9.68 11.49
N LYS A 25 -12.01 9.15 11.62
CA LYS A 25 -10.90 9.83 12.30
C LYS A 25 -10.31 11.00 11.52
N ALA A 26 -10.27 10.91 10.20
CA ALA A 26 -9.72 11.94 9.32
C ALA A 26 -10.68 13.12 9.14
N ALA A 27 -11.97 12.94 9.41
CA ALA A 27 -12.97 14.01 9.34
C ALA A 27 -12.56 15.21 10.22
N GLY A 28 -12.47 16.40 9.61
CA GLY A 28 -12.08 17.63 10.30
C GLY A 28 -10.60 17.72 10.71
N LYS A 29 -9.72 16.85 10.19
CA LYS A 29 -8.27 16.89 10.44
C LYS A 29 -7.50 17.60 9.32
N ALA A 30 -6.25 17.91 9.61
CA ALA A 30 -5.33 18.57 8.67
C ALA A 30 -5.05 17.72 7.41
N ASP A 31 -4.62 18.39 6.34
CA ASP A 31 -4.38 17.82 5.00
C ASP A 31 -3.59 16.50 4.99
N ARG A 32 -2.56 16.35 5.84
CA ARG A 32 -1.79 15.09 5.95
C ARG A 32 -2.63 13.87 6.35
N TRP A 33 -3.66 14.04 7.19
CA TRP A 33 -4.58 12.96 7.54
C TRP A 33 -5.44 12.57 6.34
N PHE A 34 -5.88 13.54 5.56
CA PHE A 34 -6.63 13.29 4.33
C PHE A 34 -5.77 12.54 3.31
N GLN A 35 -4.56 13.01 3.02
CA GLN A 35 -3.65 12.36 2.07
C GLN A 35 -3.34 10.90 2.46
N TRP A 36 -3.09 10.64 3.75
CA TRP A 36 -2.84 9.28 4.23
C TRP A 36 -4.08 8.39 4.12
N SER A 37 -5.26 8.89 4.50
CA SER A 37 -6.52 8.13 4.38
C SER A 37 -6.92 7.89 2.92
N ALA A 38 -6.65 8.83 2.02
CA ALA A 38 -6.85 8.66 0.58
C ALA A 38 -5.91 7.57 0.01
N ALA A 39 -4.63 7.59 0.39
CA ALA A 39 -3.68 6.56 0.01
C ALA A 39 -4.09 5.18 0.56
N LEU A 40 -4.57 5.10 1.80
CA LEU A 40 -5.08 3.86 2.39
C LEU A 40 -6.30 3.34 1.63
N THR A 41 -7.22 4.23 1.25
CA THR A 41 -8.42 3.89 0.46
C THR A 41 -8.01 3.19 -0.83
N ILE A 42 -7.08 3.78 -1.58
CA ILE A 42 -6.56 3.23 -2.83
C ILE A 42 -6.01 1.81 -2.63
N VAL A 43 -5.19 1.59 -1.60
CA VAL A 43 -4.57 0.29 -1.33
C VAL A 43 -5.60 -0.75 -0.93
N VAL A 44 -6.50 -0.40 0.00
CA VAL A 44 -7.57 -1.31 0.48
C VAL A 44 -8.52 -1.68 -0.65
N THR A 45 -8.89 -0.76 -1.53
CA THR A 45 -9.73 -1.08 -2.70
C THR A 45 -9.08 -2.13 -3.60
N ASN A 46 -7.76 -2.09 -3.80
CA ASN A 46 -7.04 -3.09 -4.60
C ASN A 46 -6.95 -4.47 -3.91
N LEU A 47 -6.96 -4.50 -2.57
CA LEU A 47 -6.95 -5.74 -1.79
C LEU A 47 -8.34 -6.39 -1.66
N VAL A 48 -9.40 -5.56 -1.56
CA VAL A 48 -10.78 -6.03 -1.37
C VAL A 48 -11.43 -6.38 -2.71
N ALA A 49 -11.37 -5.47 -3.68
CA ALA A 49 -11.81 -5.74 -5.03
C ALA A 49 -10.60 -6.27 -5.79
N PHE A 50 -10.30 -7.56 -5.61
CA PHE A 50 -9.19 -8.24 -6.28
C PHE A 50 -9.33 -8.08 -7.80
N ARG A 51 -8.74 -7.02 -8.36
CA ARG A 51 -8.79 -6.74 -9.78
C ARG A 51 -7.70 -7.58 -10.43
N SER A 52 -8.12 -8.50 -11.29
CA SER A 52 -7.29 -9.49 -11.98
C SER A 52 -6.40 -8.91 -13.08
N ALA A 53 -5.89 -7.70 -12.90
CA ALA A 53 -4.98 -7.07 -13.84
C ALA A 53 -3.97 -6.20 -13.08
N THR A 54 -2.71 -6.60 -13.17
CA THR A 54 -1.53 -5.87 -12.66
C THR A 54 -1.42 -4.45 -13.24
N THR A 55 -2.05 -4.19 -14.39
CA THR A 55 -2.16 -2.85 -15.00
C THR A 55 -2.81 -1.80 -14.10
N ASN A 56 -3.65 -2.22 -13.15
CA ASN A 56 -4.28 -1.29 -12.20
C ASN A 56 -3.30 -0.75 -11.15
N TYR A 57 -2.10 -1.32 -11.02
CA TYR A 57 -1.14 -0.94 -9.97
C TYR A 57 -0.55 0.45 -10.10
N VAL A 58 -0.69 1.08 -11.27
CA VAL A 58 -0.39 2.51 -11.45
C VAL A 58 -1.14 3.37 -10.44
N VAL A 59 -2.34 2.96 -10.02
CA VAL A 59 -3.13 3.67 -9.01
C VAL A 59 -2.47 3.70 -7.63
N LEU A 60 -1.53 2.78 -7.34
CA LEU A 60 -0.80 2.72 -6.07
C LEU A 60 0.36 3.74 -5.99
N LEU A 61 0.73 4.39 -7.10
CA LEU A 61 1.84 5.35 -7.14
C LEU A 61 1.70 6.50 -6.12
N PRO A 62 0.53 7.15 -5.93
CA PRO A 62 0.40 8.19 -4.91
C PRO A 62 0.69 7.69 -3.49
N ALA A 63 0.30 6.45 -3.18
CA ALA A 63 0.60 5.83 -1.88
C ALA A 63 2.09 5.55 -1.73
N LEU A 64 2.76 5.04 -2.77
CA LEU A 64 4.21 4.83 -2.78
C LEU A 64 4.98 6.15 -2.64
N CYS A 65 4.57 7.20 -3.34
CA CYS A 65 5.16 8.53 -3.21
C CYS A 65 5.06 9.06 -1.76
N LEU A 66 3.91 8.89 -1.10
CA LEU A 66 3.74 9.27 0.30
C LEU A 66 4.65 8.45 1.23
N ILE A 67 4.80 7.15 1.00
CA ILE A 67 5.71 6.30 1.78
C ILE A 67 7.16 6.76 1.61
N PHE A 68 7.58 7.04 0.37
CA PHE A 68 8.93 7.46 0.04
C PHE A 68 9.27 8.85 0.60
N SER A 69 8.32 9.79 0.57
CA SER A 69 8.52 11.10 1.20
C SER A 69 8.74 10.96 2.71
N VAL A 70 7.95 10.12 3.38
CA VAL A 70 8.13 9.87 4.82
C VAL A 70 9.45 9.16 5.14
N LEU A 71 9.91 8.21 4.30
CA LEU A 71 11.21 7.55 4.45
C LEU A 71 12.39 8.52 4.31
N THR A 72 12.34 9.40 3.31
CA THR A 72 13.37 10.40 3.06
C THR A 72 13.42 11.45 4.16
N ASP A 73 12.27 11.97 4.60
CA ASP A 73 12.17 12.88 5.74
C ASP A 73 12.75 12.26 7.02
N ARG A 74 12.47 10.97 7.25
CA ARG A 74 12.84 10.29 8.50
C ARG A 74 14.32 9.96 8.59
N TRP A 75 14.92 9.50 7.49
CA TRP A 75 16.30 8.98 7.45
C TRP A 75 17.27 9.86 6.66
N ARG A 76 16.82 11.03 6.18
CA ARG A 76 17.62 12.02 5.44
C ARG A 76 18.42 11.34 4.30
N ALA A 77 19.75 11.46 4.32
CA ALA A 77 20.64 10.87 3.32
C ALA A 77 20.51 9.34 3.19
N LYS A 78 20.29 8.62 4.30
CA LYS A 78 20.04 7.16 4.26
C LYS A 78 18.67 6.84 3.69
N GLY A 79 17.69 7.73 3.85
CA GLY A 79 16.35 7.59 3.30
C GLY A 79 16.34 7.55 1.78
N ASN A 80 17.13 8.41 1.12
CA ASN A 80 17.26 8.41 -0.34
C ASN A 80 17.80 7.09 -0.87
N VAL A 81 18.81 6.52 -0.20
CA VAL A 81 19.36 5.20 -0.57
C VAL A 81 18.31 4.10 -0.41
N VAL A 82 17.55 4.13 0.67
CA VAL A 82 16.49 3.14 0.93
C VAL A 82 15.36 3.25 -0.09
N VAL A 83 14.94 4.46 -0.44
CA VAL A 83 13.95 4.68 -1.51
C VAL A 83 14.48 4.19 -2.85
N LEU A 84 15.73 4.49 -3.20
CA LEU A 84 16.35 3.98 -4.44
C LEU A 84 16.34 2.45 -4.47
N LEU A 85 16.77 1.80 -3.39
CA LEU A 85 16.76 0.34 -3.28
C LEU A 85 15.34 -0.22 -3.38
N ALA A 86 14.34 0.44 -2.78
CA ALA A 86 12.94 0.04 -2.89
C ALA A 86 12.42 0.18 -4.33
N MET A 87 12.76 1.25 -5.04
CA MET A 87 12.39 1.44 -6.46
C MET A 87 13.05 0.40 -7.37
N VAL A 88 14.33 0.11 -7.15
CA VAL A 88 15.07 -0.95 -7.86
C VAL A 88 14.43 -2.32 -7.57
N ALA A 89 14.12 -2.61 -6.32
CA ALA A 89 13.47 -3.86 -5.92
C ALA A 89 12.06 -3.99 -6.50
N LEU A 90 11.26 -2.91 -6.55
CA LEU A 90 9.95 -2.92 -7.19
C LEU A 90 10.07 -3.13 -8.69
N LEU A 91 11.02 -2.46 -9.35
CA LEU A 91 11.23 -2.61 -10.78
C LEU A 91 11.67 -4.05 -11.10
N PHE A 92 12.85 -4.46 -10.64
CA PHE A 92 13.39 -5.77 -11.01
C PHE A 92 12.68 -6.94 -10.33
N GLY A 93 12.16 -6.74 -9.12
CA GLY A 93 11.43 -7.78 -8.39
C GLY A 93 10.09 -8.11 -9.02
N LEU A 94 9.33 -7.13 -9.52
CA LEU A 94 8.07 -7.40 -10.22
C LEU A 94 8.31 -8.05 -11.58
N TRP A 95 9.32 -7.60 -12.32
CA TRP A 95 9.72 -8.28 -13.56
C TRP A 95 10.19 -9.71 -13.31
N GLY A 96 11.00 -9.95 -12.28
CA GLY A 96 11.44 -11.28 -11.90
C GLY A 96 10.28 -12.19 -11.48
N LEU A 97 9.35 -11.67 -10.68
CA LEU A 97 8.13 -12.39 -10.31
C LEU A 97 7.28 -12.73 -11.55
N PHE A 98 7.09 -11.78 -12.46
CA PHE A 98 6.35 -11.99 -13.70
C PHE A 98 6.97 -13.10 -14.55
N LEU A 99 8.28 -13.04 -14.81
CA LEU A 99 8.98 -14.02 -15.64
C LEU A 99 8.98 -15.43 -15.04
N THR A 100 8.92 -15.54 -13.72
CA THR A 100 8.92 -16.85 -13.01
C THR A 100 7.52 -17.42 -12.81
N THR A 101 6.47 -16.61 -12.95
CA THR A 101 5.09 -17.01 -12.64
C THR A 101 4.15 -16.99 -13.85
N ILE A 102 4.61 -16.51 -15.00
CA ILE A 102 3.85 -16.57 -16.24
C ILE A 102 3.82 -18.00 -16.79
N GLU A 103 2.61 -18.54 -16.93
CA GLU A 103 2.37 -19.83 -17.58
C GLU A 103 1.54 -19.59 -18.85
N GLY A 104 2.19 -19.59 -20.01
CA GLY A 104 1.54 -19.23 -21.28
C GLY A 104 1.16 -17.75 -21.32
N ASN A 105 -0.14 -17.44 -21.43
CA ASN A 105 -0.68 -16.07 -21.45
C ASN A 105 -1.56 -15.77 -20.22
N VAL A 106 -1.37 -16.52 -19.13
CA VAL A 106 -2.14 -16.37 -17.88
C VAL A 106 -1.20 -15.90 -16.76
N GLU A 107 -1.57 -14.80 -16.12
CA GLU A 107 -0.87 -14.29 -14.94
C GLU A 107 -1.25 -15.09 -13.69
N SER A 108 -0.24 -15.52 -12.93
CA SER A 108 -0.44 -16.21 -11.66
C SER A 108 -1.14 -15.30 -10.62
N PRO A 109 -2.08 -15.83 -9.81
CA PRO A 109 -2.70 -15.09 -8.71
C PRO A 109 -1.70 -14.49 -7.71
N LEU A 110 -0.50 -15.08 -7.61
CA LEU A 110 0.56 -14.61 -6.74
C LEU A 110 1.04 -13.21 -7.12
N MET A 111 0.92 -12.79 -8.39
CA MET A 111 1.34 -11.46 -8.82
C MET A 111 0.48 -10.34 -8.25
N TYR A 112 -0.73 -10.65 -7.81
CA TYR A 112 -1.68 -9.63 -7.36
C TYR A 112 -1.52 -9.22 -5.88
N LEU A 113 -0.62 -9.86 -5.13
CA LEU A 113 -0.50 -9.66 -3.68
C LEU A 113 0.71 -8.82 -3.24
N PRO A 114 1.93 -8.97 -3.82
CA PRO A 114 3.12 -8.33 -3.28
C PRO A 114 3.02 -6.81 -3.21
N VAL A 115 2.64 -6.14 -4.31
CA VAL A 115 2.62 -4.66 -4.33
C VAL A 115 1.57 -4.09 -3.37
N PRO A 116 0.29 -4.52 -3.40
CA PRO A 116 -0.71 -3.98 -2.48
C PRO A 116 -0.37 -4.25 -1.01
N ILE A 117 0.16 -5.44 -0.68
CA ILE A 117 0.55 -5.77 0.70
C ILE A 117 1.74 -4.92 1.15
N LEU A 118 2.80 -4.82 0.34
CA LEU A 118 3.96 -3.99 0.67
C LEU A 118 3.58 -2.52 0.83
N THR A 119 2.68 -2.02 -0.02
CA THR A 119 2.17 -0.64 0.07
C THR A 119 1.32 -0.45 1.33
N LEU A 120 0.49 -1.43 1.71
CA LEU A 120 -0.29 -1.37 2.95
C LEU A 120 0.63 -1.31 4.19
N LEU A 121 1.64 -2.17 4.24
CA LEU A 121 2.62 -2.19 5.34
C LEU A 121 3.42 -0.89 5.39
N GLY A 122 3.84 -0.37 4.23
CA GLY A 122 4.53 0.91 4.12
C GLY A 122 3.67 2.08 4.60
N LEU A 123 2.39 2.13 4.22
CA LEU A 123 1.46 3.15 4.72
C LEU A 123 1.21 3.01 6.21
N TRP A 124 1.08 1.79 6.72
CA TRP A 124 0.90 1.56 8.16
C TRP A 124 2.12 2.03 8.95
N TRP A 125 3.34 1.75 8.47
CA TRP A 125 4.56 2.31 9.03
C TRP A 125 4.58 3.84 8.95
N ALA A 126 4.30 4.40 7.76
CA ALA A 126 4.30 5.83 7.51
C ALA A 126 3.30 6.57 8.40
N ARG A 127 2.16 5.94 8.75
CA ARG A 127 1.16 6.48 9.67
C ARG A 127 1.77 6.91 11.00
N TRP A 128 2.63 6.07 11.58
CA TRP A 128 3.25 6.35 12.88
C TRP A 128 4.17 7.56 12.85
N TRP A 129 4.64 7.97 11.67
CA TRP A 129 5.56 9.09 11.51
C TRP A 129 4.87 10.33 10.94
N ALA A 130 4.11 10.19 9.86
CA ALA A 130 3.40 11.26 9.18
C ALA A 130 2.35 11.94 10.07
N ILE A 131 1.66 11.15 10.92
CA ILE A 131 0.58 11.65 11.78
C ILE A 131 1.10 12.07 13.16
N ARG A 132 2.09 11.37 13.74
CA ARG A 132 2.59 11.69 15.08
C ARG A 132 3.50 12.92 15.12
N ALA A 133 4.17 13.28 14.02
CA ALA A 133 5.00 14.48 13.96
C ALA A 133 4.22 15.77 14.29
N ILE A 134 2.91 15.82 13.99
CA ILE A 134 2.02 16.95 14.30
C ILE A 134 1.81 17.11 15.81
N ARG A 135 1.88 16.03 16.60
CA ARG A 135 1.59 16.07 18.04
C ARG A 135 2.74 16.61 18.88
N LEU A 136 3.95 16.74 18.33
CA LEU A 136 5.13 17.26 19.03
C LEU A 136 5.41 18.74 18.71
N SER A 137 4.71 19.31 17.73
CA SER A 137 4.86 20.72 17.31
C SER A 137 3.64 21.59 17.67
N GLN A 138 2.70 21.05 18.46
CA GLN A 138 1.60 21.78 19.10
C GLN A 138 1.76 21.70 20.61
#